data_AF-A0A285PAC1-F1
#
_entry.id   AF-A0A285PAC1-F1
#
_cell.length_a   1.000
_cell.length_b   1.000
_cell.length_c   1.000
_cell.angle_alpha   90.00
_cell.angle_beta   90.00
_cell.angle_gamma   90.00
#
_symmetry.space_group_name_H-M   'P 1'
#
loop_
_entity.id
_entity.type
_entity.pdbx_description
1 polymer ?
#
loop_
_entity_poly.entity_id
_entity_poly.type
_entity_poly.pdbx_seq_one_letter_code
_entity_poly.pdbx_strand_id
1 'polypeptide(L)'
;MADYRWVGAHAYRDHRNDRVIEPGEEIGDDAERIVAAHPHDVEQIDADDAGFESFEDGIETVRDAVSFDPAERTNDEIADLVEDIDNREELAAIRDLEQHEQNRSGALDAINDRLDELE
;
A
#
# COMPACT_ATOMS: atom_id res chain seq x y z
N MET A 1 -15.28 -1.51 16.14
CA MET A 1 -15.07 -0.43 17.13
C MET A 1 -13.88 0.35 16.61
N ALA A 2 -13.82 1.66 16.82
CA ALA A 2 -12.60 2.39 16.48
C ALA A 2 -11.58 2.06 17.56
N ASP A 3 -10.46 1.47 17.17
CA ASP A 3 -9.38 1.17 18.08
C ASP A 3 -8.52 2.45 18.22
N TYR A 4 -7.86 2.62 19.36
CA TYR A 4 -7.02 3.79 19.60
C TYR A 4 -5.71 3.38 20.24
N ARG A 5 -4.66 4.12 19.89
CA ARG A 5 -3.30 3.93 20.40
C ARG A 5 -2.89 5.14 21.22
N TRP A 6 -2.16 4.90 22.31
CA TRP A 6 -1.61 5.98 23.13
C TRP A 6 -0.38 6.58 22.46
N VAL A 7 -0.37 7.90 22.25
CA VAL A 7 0.75 8.66 21.62
C VAL A 7 1.30 9.76 22.54
N GLY A 8 0.86 9.80 23.80
CA GLY A 8 1.38 10.74 24.79
C GLY A 8 2.87 10.56 25.04
N ALA A 9 3.56 11.65 25.37
CA ALA A 9 5.02 11.65 25.63
C ALA A 9 5.44 10.78 26.84
N HIS A 10 4.48 10.40 27.68
CA HIS A 10 4.69 9.58 28.88
C HIS A 10 3.66 8.45 28.94
N ALA A 11 4.00 7.37 29.64
CA ALA A 11 3.05 6.28 29.88
C ALA A 11 1.82 6.77 30.65
N TYR A 12 0.63 6.41 30.19
CA TYR A 12 -0.62 6.70 30.86
C TYR A 12 -0.91 5.63 31.90
N ARG A 13 -1.06 6.03 33.16
CA ARG A 13 -1.49 5.11 34.21
C ARG A 13 -2.99 5.16 34.36
N ASP A 14 -3.65 4.10 33.93
CA ASP A 14 -5.08 3.93 34.15
C ASP A 14 -5.34 3.38 35.56
N HIS A 15 -5.68 4.27 36.47
CA HIS A 15 -5.97 3.92 37.86
C HIS A 15 -7.24 3.07 38.04
N ARG A 16 -8.13 3.03 37.03
CA ARG A 16 -9.39 2.30 37.11
C ARG A 16 -9.21 0.81 36.85
N ASN A 17 -8.41 0.45 35.86
CA ASN A 17 -8.09 -0.94 35.52
C ASN A 17 -6.73 -1.40 36.11
N ASP A 18 -6.07 -0.53 36.90
CA ASP A 18 -4.72 -0.72 37.44
C ASP A 18 -3.71 -1.17 36.35
N ARG A 19 -3.81 -0.56 35.17
CA ARG A 19 -2.90 -0.81 34.04
C ARG A 19 -2.10 0.43 33.69
N VAL A 20 -0.97 0.21 33.02
CA VAL A 20 -0.14 1.28 32.45
C VAL A 20 -0.12 1.06 30.95
N ILE A 21 -0.47 2.10 30.19
CA ILE A 21 -0.47 2.12 28.72
C ILE A 21 0.76 2.89 28.29
N GLU A 22 1.71 2.20 27.67
CA GLU A 22 2.94 2.81 27.19
C GLU A 22 2.71 3.63 25.91
N PRO A 23 3.58 4.61 25.61
CA PRO A 23 3.60 5.27 24.30
C PRO A 23 3.70 4.22 23.20
N GLY A 24 2.63 4.09 22.46
CA GLY A 24 2.50 3.16 21.36
C GLY A 24 1.64 1.93 21.61
N GLU A 25 1.15 1.75 22.83
CA GLU A 25 0.28 0.64 23.19
C GLU A 25 -1.18 0.93 22.82
N GLU A 26 -1.91 -0.12 22.43
CA GLU A 26 -3.34 -0.07 22.17
C GLU A 26 -4.14 0.10 23.47
N ILE A 27 -5.10 1.01 23.42
CA ILE A 27 -5.90 1.40 24.56
C ILE A 27 -7.01 0.38 24.84
N GLY A 28 -7.49 -0.35 23.83
CA GLY A 28 -8.52 -1.38 23.92
C GLY A 28 -9.92 -0.81 24.21
N ASP A 29 -10.79 -1.59 24.87
CA ASP A 29 -12.21 -1.25 25.10
C ASP A 29 -12.47 0.07 25.86
N ASP A 30 -11.46 0.61 26.56
CA ASP A 30 -11.56 1.88 27.31
C ASP A 30 -11.17 3.12 26.50
N ALA A 31 -10.90 2.96 25.20
CA ALA A 31 -10.44 4.01 24.31
C ALA A 31 -11.31 5.27 24.33
N GLU A 32 -12.64 5.15 24.25
CA GLU A 32 -13.54 6.30 24.22
C GLU A 32 -13.38 7.21 25.45
N ARG A 33 -13.14 6.62 26.62
CA ARG A 33 -12.93 7.38 27.86
C ARG A 33 -11.58 8.08 27.84
N ILE A 34 -10.54 7.37 27.44
CA ILE A 34 -9.17 7.88 27.44
C ILE A 34 -9.04 8.99 26.39
N VAL A 35 -9.69 8.84 25.23
CA VAL A 35 -9.82 9.88 24.21
C VAL A 35 -10.56 11.11 24.74
N ALA A 36 -11.65 10.94 25.49
CA ALA A 36 -12.36 12.08 26.07
C ALA A 36 -11.52 12.87 27.08
N ALA A 37 -10.64 12.21 27.83
CA ALA A 37 -9.75 12.84 28.80
C ALA A 37 -8.45 13.39 28.16
N HIS A 38 -7.95 12.72 27.14
CA HIS A 38 -6.67 12.97 26.49
C HIS A 38 -6.80 12.99 24.95
N PRO A 39 -7.57 13.93 24.38
CA PRO A 39 -7.86 13.92 22.93
C PRO A 39 -6.63 14.17 22.05
N HIS A 40 -5.54 14.70 22.62
CA HIS A 40 -4.29 14.97 21.90
C HIS A 40 -3.20 13.93 22.13
N ASP A 41 -3.38 13.04 23.11
CA ASP A 41 -2.40 12.00 23.46
C ASP A 41 -2.84 10.61 22.99
N VAL A 42 -3.84 10.56 22.12
CA VAL A 42 -4.39 9.34 21.53
C VAL A 42 -4.50 9.51 20.01
N GLU A 43 -4.25 8.44 19.29
CA GLU A 43 -4.39 8.36 17.84
C GLU A 43 -5.43 7.28 17.52
N GLN A 44 -6.39 7.60 16.65
CA GLN A 44 -7.35 6.62 16.15
C GLN A 44 -6.61 5.68 15.19
N ILE A 45 -6.64 4.39 15.49
CA ILE A 45 -6.21 3.35 14.56
C ILE A 45 -7.48 2.80 13.93
N ASP A 46 -7.64 3.06 12.63
CA ASP A 46 -8.72 2.41 11.89
C ASP A 46 -8.40 0.91 11.84
N ALA A 47 -9.39 0.06 12.10
CA ALA A 47 -9.22 -1.39 11.97
C ALA A 47 -9.00 -1.81 10.49
N ASP A 48 -9.20 -0.88 9.55
CA ASP A 48 -8.81 -1.00 8.14
C ASP A 48 -7.31 -0.67 7.91
N ASP A 49 -6.62 -0.06 8.88
CA ASP A 49 -5.16 0.16 8.87
C ASP A 49 -4.41 -1.02 9.54
N ALA A 50 -5.06 -2.17 9.68
CA ALA A 50 -4.36 -3.47 9.62
C ALA A 50 -4.05 -3.88 8.15
N GLY A 51 -4.30 -2.97 7.20
CA GLY A 51 -3.87 -3.03 5.82
C GLY A 51 -2.60 -2.21 5.58
N PHE A 52 -1.53 -2.42 6.34
CA PHE A 52 -0.26 -2.62 5.62
C PHE A 52 -0.35 -4.02 5.04
N GLU A 53 -1.22 -4.19 4.03
CA GLU A 53 -0.96 -5.16 3.00
C GLU A 53 0.49 -4.89 2.62
N SER A 54 1.36 -5.87 2.86
CA SER A 54 2.70 -5.78 2.29
C SER A 54 2.47 -5.39 0.85
N PHE A 55 2.97 -4.23 0.43
CA PHE A 55 2.80 -3.69 -0.92
C PHE A 55 3.22 -4.72 -2.00
N GLU A 56 3.86 -5.82 -1.58
CA GLU A 56 4.13 -7.05 -2.32
C GLU A 56 2.89 -7.86 -2.77
N ASP A 57 1.76 -7.90 -2.04
CA ASP A 57 0.60 -8.77 -2.39
C ASP A 57 -0.24 -8.22 -3.56
N GLY A 58 -0.41 -6.89 -3.62
CA GLY A 58 -1.05 -6.23 -4.75
C GLY A 58 -0.24 -6.36 -6.04
N ILE A 59 1.10 -6.27 -5.96
CA ILE A 59 1.99 -6.43 -7.10
C ILE A 59 1.99 -7.89 -7.59
N GLU A 60 1.95 -8.88 -6.70
CA GLU A 60 1.85 -10.30 -7.08
C GLU A 60 0.54 -10.59 -7.84
N THR A 61 -0.59 -10.03 -7.40
CA THR A 61 -1.87 -10.17 -8.11
C THR A 61 -1.85 -9.54 -9.51
N VAL A 62 -1.20 -8.37 -9.65
CA VAL A 62 -1.06 -7.71 -10.97
C VAL A 62 -0.10 -8.49 -11.87
N ARG A 63 0.95 -9.11 -11.32
CA ARG A 63 1.87 -10.00 -12.05
C ARG A 63 1.21 -11.25 -12.62
N ASP A 64 0.28 -11.87 -11.88
CA ASP A 64 -0.47 -13.03 -12.38
C ASP A 64 -1.46 -12.65 -13.49
N ALA A 65 -1.87 -11.37 -13.54
CA ALA A 65 -2.81 -10.85 -14.54
C ALA A 65 -2.16 -10.51 -15.90
N VAL A 66 -0.82 -10.46 -15.99
CA VAL A 66 -0.09 -10.10 -17.22
C VAL A 66 0.64 -11.31 -17.82
N SER A 67 0.82 -11.31 -19.13
CA SER A 67 1.46 -12.44 -19.84
C SER A 67 2.95 -12.60 -19.54
N PHE A 68 3.62 -11.55 -19.07
CA PHE A 68 5.03 -11.56 -18.69
C PHE A 68 5.33 -10.51 -17.62
N ASP A 69 6.37 -10.75 -16.84
CA ASP A 69 6.88 -9.78 -15.88
C ASP A 69 7.84 -8.80 -16.55
N PRO A 70 7.59 -7.47 -16.52
CA PRO A 70 8.49 -6.50 -17.10
C PRO A 70 9.81 -6.38 -16.31
N ALA A 71 9.82 -6.68 -15.01
CA ALA A 71 11.04 -6.56 -14.21
C ALA A 71 12.13 -7.58 -14.61
N GLU A 72 11.73 -8.75 -15.11
CA GLU A 72 12.62 -9.78 -15.63
C GLU A 72 13.10 -9.53 -17.08
N ARG A 73 12.62 -8.47 -17.75
CA ARG A 73 12.92 -8.17 -19.15
C ARG A 73 13.75 -6.90 -19.32
N THR A 74 14.46 -6.77 -20.43
CA THR A 74 15.16 -5.53 -20.82
C THR A 74 14.22 -4.55 -21.52
N ASN A 75 14.60 -3.27 -21.62
CA ASN A 75 13.76 -2.25 -22.30
C ASN A 75 13.43 -2.64 -23.74
N ASP A 76 14.42 -3.14 -24.48
CA ASP A 76 14.23 -3.59 -25.87
C ASP A 76 13.29 -4.79 -25.94
N GLU A 77 13.45 -5.79 -25.06
CA GLU A 77 12.52 -6.93 -25.02
C GLU A 77 11.11 -6.54 -24.64
N ILE A 78 10.92 -5.59 -23.72
CA ILE A 78 9.60 -5.09 -23.37
C ILE A 78 8.96 -4.43 -24.59
N ALA A 79 9.69 -3.60 -25.33
CA ALA A 79 9.19 -2.97 -26.54
C ALA A 79 8.69 -4.00 -27.57
N ASP A 80 9.47 -5.06 -27.85
CA ASP A 80 9.05 -6.15 -28.74
C ASP A 80 7.81 -6.90 -28.20
N LEU A 81 7.75 -7.16 -26.88
CA LEU A 81 6.65 -7.94 -26.29
C LEU A 81 5.34 -7.15 -26.24
N VAL A 82 5.39 -5.85 -25.95
CA VAL A 82 4.19 -5.01 -25.86
C VAL A 82 3.57 -4.74 -27.23
N GLU A 83 4.37 -4.75 -28.31
CA GLU A 83 3.85 -4.65 -29.68
C GLU A 83 2.87 -5.79 -30.02
N ASP A 84 3.11 -7.00 -29.51
CA ASP A 84 2.24 -8.16 -29.73
C ASP A 84 0.98 -8.15 -28.82
N ILE A 85 0.90 -7.26 -27.83
CA ILE A 85 -0.25 -7.13 -26.93
C ILE A 85 -1.24 -6.12 -27.50
N ASP A 86 -2.47 -6.58 -27.76
CA ASP A 86 -3.62 -5.74 -28.16
C ASP A 86 -4.59 -5.44 -27.00
N ASN A 87 -4.30 -5.93 -25.79
CA ASN A 87 -5.16 -5.76 -24.62
C ASN A 87 -4.75 -4.51 -23.81
N ARG A 88 -5.60 -3.47 -23.83
CA ARG A 88 -5.36 -2.22 -23.10
C ARG A 88 -5.24 -2.42 -21.59
N GLU A 89 -6.07 -3.30 -21.01
CA GLU A 89 -6.04 -3.56 -19.57
C GLU A 89 -4.74 -4.24 -19.15
N GLU A 90 -4.24 -5.16 -19.98
CA GLU A 90 -2.96 -5.84 -19.76
C GLU A 90 -1.78 -4.88 -19.87
N LEU A 91 -1.75 -4.02 -20.89
CA LEU A 91 -0.70 -3.01 -21.04
C LEU A 91 -0.69 -1.99 -19.89
N ALA A 92 -1.86 -1.60 -19.38
CA ALA A 92 -1.95 -0.73 -18.21
C ALA A 92 -1.39 -1.40 -16.96
N ALA A 93 -1.68 -2.70 -16.76
CA ALA A 93 -1.10 -3.48 -15.67
C ALA A 93 0.43 -3.60 -15.79
N ILE A 94 0.95 -3.87 -16.99
CA ILE A 94 2.41 -3.91 -17.26
C ILE A 94 3.06 -2.53 -16.98
N ARG A 95 2.40 -1.43 -17.35
CA ARG A 95 2.88 -0.07 -17.07
C ARG A 95 3.02 0.20 -15.58
N ASP A 96 1.99 -0.14 -14.81
CA ASP A 96 1.98 0.06 -13.36
C ASP A 96 3.04 -0.82 -12.68
N LEU A 97 3.19 -2.08 -13.10
CA LEU A 97 4.30 -2.95 -12.65
C LEU A 97 5.66 -2.32 -12.95
N GLU A 98 5.93 -1.95 -14.20
CA GLU A 98 7.21 -1.33 -14.56
C GLU A 98 7.44 -0.04 -13.77
N GLN A 99 6.42 0.79 -13.55
CA GLN A 99 6.54 2.04 -12.78
C GLN A 99 6.87 1.79 -11.30
N HIS A 100 6.32 0.73 -10.70
CA HIS A 100 6.55 0.38 -9.31
C HIS A 100 7.86 -0.37 -9.08
N GLU A 101 8.33 -1.16 -10.05
CA GLU A 101 9.47 -2.05 -9.87
C GLU A 101 10.81 -1.43 -10.29
N GLN A 102 10.96 -1.09 -11.57
CA GLN A 102 12.23 -0.62 -12.12
C GLN A 102 12.18 0.82 -12.65
N ASN A 103 10.97 1.33 -12.93
CA ASN A 103 10.66 2.67 -13.41
C ASN A 103 11.56 3.11 -14.57
N ARG A 104 11.79 2.20 -15.53
CA ARG A 104 12.68 2.48 -16.66
C ARG A 104 11.90 3.26 -17.69
N SER A 105 12.30 4.52 -17.89
CA SER A 105 11.66 5.41 -18.84
C SER A 105 11.53 4.80 -20.23
N GLY A 106 12.56 4.10 -20.74
CA GLY A 106 12.49 3.46 -22.06
C GLY A 106 11.42 2.37 -22.20
N ALA A 107 11.20 1.56 -21.15
CA ALA A 107 10.13 0.56 -21.13
C ALA A 107 8.76 1.22 -20.97
N LEU A 108 8.65 2.22 -20.09
CA LEU A 108 7.43 2.99 -19.90
C LEU A 108 7.02 3.76 -21.16
N ASP A 109 7.95 4.37 -21.88
CA ASP A 109 7.70 5.03 -23.16
C ASP A 109 7.11 4.03 -24.15
N ALA A 110 7.74 2.87 -24.37
CA ALA A 110 7.23 1.84 -25.28
C ALA A 110 5.82 1.33 -24.92
N ILE A 111 5.54 1.10 -23.63
CA ILE A 111 4.21 0.68 -23.16
C ILE A 111 3.16 1.79 -23.39
N ASN A 112 3.52 3.05 -23.11
CA ASN A 112 2.62 4.18 -23.30
C ASN A 112 2.36 4.45 -24.78
N ASP A 113 3.39 4.41 -25.64
CA ASP A 113 3.24 4.53 -27.10
C ASP A 113 2.21 3.51 -27.60
N ARG A 114 2.35 2.25 -27.19
CA ARG A 114 1.41 1.18 -27.57
C ARG A 114 -0.01 1.40 -27.03
N LEU A 115 -0.15 1.88 -25.78
CA LEU A 115 -1.45 2.22 -25.19
C LEU A 115 -2.13 3.36 -25.96
N ASP A 116 -1.38 4.36 -26.41
CA ASP A 116 -1.87 5.49 -27.21
C ASP A 116 -2.32 5.02 -28.61
N GLU A 117 -1.62 4.05 -29.22
CA GLU A 117 -2.03 3.45 -30.50
C GLU A 117 -3.34 2.66 -30.42
N LEU A 118 -3.71 2.15 -29.24
CA LEU A 118 -4.94 1.40 -28.99
C LEU A 118 -6.12 2.28 -28.53
N GLU A 119 -5.93 3.59 -28.39
CA GLU A 119 -6.96 4.58 -28.03
C GLU A 119 -7.78 5.07 -29.25
#